data_AF-A0A0Q9Q9L7-F1
#
_entry.id   AF-A0A0Q9Q9L7-F1
#
_cell.length_a   1.000
_cell.length_b   1.000
_cell.length_c   1.000
_cell.angle_alpha   90.00
_cell.angle_beta   90.00
_cell.angle_gamma   90.00
#
_symmetry.space_group_name_H-M   'P 1'
#
loop_
_entity.id
_entity.type
_entity.pdbx_description
1 polymer ?
#
loop_
_entity_poly.entity_id
_entity_poly.type
_entity_poly.pdbx_seq_one_letter_code
_entity_poly.pdbx_strand_id
1 'polypeptide(L)'
;MLHTDLIDQDPSLTFTVTTAGADKPQGRTIERMLRTHPRIRLVEARTSPADVAALMAEHDVVVMPSNGQYWHETFGIVSIEAQHSGCRVVASDDGGLPETDCGALDLIAPDNSEALAHGILEALARGAVPDAQRAAAARSFTVSQSVDQLLAVLREPSAPTPWSIVQELEELVRLPSPDTTPRPVPVRALAGMPVPSVRAGEMA
;
A
#
# COMPACT_ATOMS: atom_id res chain seq x y z
N MET A 1 37.13 3.32 0.50
CA MET A 1 36.82 4.73 0.80
C MET A 1 35.70 4.68 1.83
N LEU A 2 35.79 5.38 2.97
CA LEU A 2 34.69 5.34 3.93
C LEU A 2 33.50 6.09 3.31
N HIS A 3 32.27 5.63 3.53
CA HIS A 3 31.07 6.32 3.04
C HIS A 3 30.97 7.76 3.59
N THR A 4 31.57 8.03 4.75
CA THR A 4 31.71 9.39 5.30
C THR A 4 32.57 10.28 4.40
N ASP A 5 33.63 9.74 3.78
CA ASP A 5 34.51 10.49 2.87
C ASP A 5 33.76 10.97 1.61
N LEU A 6 32.79 10.18 1.13
CA LEU A 6 31.97 10.54 -0.03
C LEU A 6 31.12 11.78 0.25
N ILE A 7 30.56 11.88 1.45
CA ILE A 7 29.73 13.01 1.85
C ILE A 7 30.61 14.19 2.29
N ASP A 8 31.71 13.96 3.02
CA ASP A 8 32.62 15.01 3.51
C ASP A 8 33.32 15.80 2.39
N GLN A 9 33.47 15.21 1.20
CA GLN A 9 34.13 15.86 0.06
C GLN A 9 33.28 16.92 -0.64
N ASP A 10 31.95 16.90 -0.45
CA ASP A 10 31.06 17.92 -0.99
C ASP A 10 30.53 18.83 0.13
N PRO A 11 31.11 20.04 0.30
CA PRO A 11 30.69 20.97 1.34
C PRO A 11 29.34 21.64 1.03
N SER A 12 28.78 21.47 -0.17
CA SER A 12 27.47 22.02 -0.52
C SER A 12 26.31 21.18 0.02
N LEU A 13 26.57 19.93 0.42
CA LEU A 13 25.57 19.06 1.01
C LEU A 13 25.15 19.55 2.40
N THR A 14 23.85 19.77 2.57
CA THR A 14 23.24 20.12 3.84
C THR A 14 22.21 19.07 4.22
N PHE A 15 22.14 18.74 5.51
CA PHE A 15 21.21 17.74 6.02
C PHE A 15 20.29 18.38 7.03
N THR A 16 18.99 18.23 6.83
CA THR A 16 17.98 18.61 7.81
C THR A 16 17.37 17.35 8.42
N VAL A 17 17.27 17.29 9.74
CA VAL A 17 16.58 16.21 10.44
C VAL A 17 15.55 16.82 11.37
N THR A 18 14.32 16.31 11.34
CA THR A 18 13.28 16.75 12.27
C THR A 18 13.45 16.06 13.63
N THR A 19 13.03 16.71 14.71
CA THR A 19 13.01 16.12 16.04
C THR A 19 11.83 15.15 16.26
N ALA A 20 11.12 14.75 15.19
CA ALA A 20 10.06 13.76 15.30
C ALA A 20 10.60 12.44 15.86
N GLY A 21 9.89 11.88 16.84
CA GLY A 21 10.31 10.66 17.55
C GLY A 21 11.35 10.88 18.66
N ALA A 22 11.83 12.11 18.89
CA ALA A 22 12.73 12.43 20.01
C ALA A 22 12.09 12.25 21.40
N ASP A 23 10.77 12.05 21.48
CA ASP A 23 10.08 11.65 22.71
C ASP A 23 10.35 10.19 23.11
N LYS A 24 10.87 9.36 22.18
CA LYS A 24 11.22 7.96 22.43
C LYS A 24 12.67 7.80 22.93
N PRO A 25 12.99 6.75 23.72
CA PRO A 25 14.36 6.54 24.22
C PRO A 25 15.44 6.48 23.14
N GLN A 26 15.17 5.78 22.04
CA GLN A 26 16.07 5.67 20.89
C GLN A 26 16.21 7.03 20.19
N GLY A 27 15.08 7.70 19.95
CA GLY A 27 15.05 9.03 19.33
C GLY A 27 15.84 10.08 20.12
N ARG A 28 15.75 10.12 21.45
CA ARG A 28 16.59 11.01 22.29
C ARG A 28 18.09 10.75 22.11
N THR A 29 18.46 9.48 21.97
CA THR A 29 19.86 9.10 21.78
C THR A 29 20.37 9.57 20.43
N ILE A 30 19.58 9.34 19.37
CA ILE A 30 19.87 9.77 18.00
C ILE A 30 19.96 11.30 17.94
N GLU A 31 18.96 12.02 18.46
CA GLU A 31 18.95 13.49 18.46
C GLU A 31 20.22 14.06 19.11
N ARG A 32 20.63 13.53 20.28
CA ARG A 32 21.86 13.95 20.95
C ARG A 32 23.11 13.71 20.09
N MET A 33 23.19 12.60 19.37
CA MET A 33 24.28 12.33 18.43
C MET A 33 24.28 13.34 17.28
N LEU A 34 23.10 13.60 16.69
CA LEU A 34 22.95 14.51 15.55
C LEU A 34 23.28 15.97 15.92
N ARG A 35 22.93 16.42 17.14
CA ARG A 35 23.27 17.78 17.63
C ARG A 35 24.76 18.09 17.61
N THR A 36 25.61 17.06 17.70
CA THR A 36 27.07 17.22 17.68
C THR A 36 27.67 17.23 16.28
N HIS A 37 26.86 16.93 15.25
CA HIS A 37 27.33 16.83 13.88
C HIS A 37 27.23 18.20 13.18
N PRO A 38 28.35 18.76 12.66
CA PRO A 38 28.39 20.15 12.19
C PRO A 38 27.54 20.41 10.93
N ARG A 39 27.18 19.36 10.19
CA ARG A 39 26.44 19.45 8.92
C ARG A 39 24.96 19.10 9.03
N ILE A 40 24.49 18.75 10.22
CA ILE A 40 23.09 18.36 10.44
C ILE A 40 22.37 19.49 11.16
N ARG A 41 21.38 20.07 10.49
CA ARG A 41 20.47 21.03 11.06
C ARG A 41 19.27 20.30 11.64
N LEU A 42 19.15 20.32 12.97
CA LEU A 42 17.95 19.83 13.63
C LEU A 42 16.86 20.90 13.59
N VAL A 43 15.66 20.51 13.17
CA VAL A 43 14.47 21.37 13.14
C VAL A 43 13.35 20.74 13.95
N GLU A 44 12.45 21.58 14.48
CA GLU A 44 11.30 21.08 15.20
C GLU A 44 10.40 20.22 14.31
N ALA A 45 9.85 19.14 14.89
CA ALA A 45 8.84 18.33 14.25
C ALA A 45 7.66 19.21 13.79
N ARG A 46 7.19 18.98 12.57
CA ARG A 46 5.98 19.60 12.03
C ARG A 46 4.77 18.75 12.40
N THR A 47 3.68 19.40 12.77
CA THR A 47 2.47 18.73 13.27
C THR A 47 1.26 18.90 12.36
N SER A 48 1.40 19.63 11.25
CA SER A 48 0.38 19.78 10.22
C SER A 48 0.88 19.25 8.87
N PRO A 49 0.01 18.65 8.03
CA PRO A 49 0.40 18.19 6.69
C PRO A 49 0.95 19.31 5.82
N ALA A 50 0.42 20.53 5.94
CA ALA A 50 0.88 21.68 5.17
C ALA A 50 2.32 22.08 5.54
N ASP A 51 2.66 22.06 6.83
CA ASP A 51 4.02 22.40 7.28
C ASP A 51 5.04 21.32 6.91
N VAL A 52 4.63 20.03 6.93
CA VAL A 52 5.46 18.92 6.45
C VAL A 52 5.74 19.08 4.94
N ALA A 53 4.70 19.31 4.14
CA ALA A 53 4.84 19.50 2.69
C ALA A 53 5.69 20.74 2.35
N ALA A 54 5.50 21.85 3.07
CA ALA A 54 6.33 23.05 2.91
C ALA A 54 7.79 22.76 3.24
N LEU A 55 8.07 22.03 4.33
CA LEU A 55 9.42 21.62 4.68
C LEU A 55 10.03 20.72 3.60
N MET A 56 9.30 19.71 3.10
CA MET A 56 9.78 18.83 2.03
C MET A 56 10.10 19.61 0.76
N ALA A 57 9.23 20.55 0.36
CA ALA A 57 9.43 21.37 -0.85
C ALA A 57 10.70 22.27 -0.81
N GLU A 58 11.30 22.49 0.37
CA GLU A 58 12.58 23.17 0.52
C GLU A 58 13.81 22.25 0.26
N HIS A 59 13.60 20.95 0.05
CA HIS A 59 14.67 19.95 -0.06
C HIS A 59 14.62 19.19 -1.40
N ASP A 60 15.79 18.86 -1.93
CA ASP A 60 15.92 18.09 -3.18
C ASP A 60 15.63 16.60 -3.01
N VAL A 61 16.03 16.05 -1.85
CA VAL A 61 15.98 14.62 -1.55
C VAL A 61 15.42 14.38 -0.14
N VAL A 62 14.47 13.47 -0.01
CA VAL A 62 14.04 12.90 1.27
C VAL A 62 14.62 11.50 1.40
N VAL A 63 15.21 11.22 2.56
CA VAL A 63 15.88 9.95 2.83
C VAL A 63 15.07 9.15 3.85
N MET A 64 14.76 7.90 3.53
CA MET A 64 14.02 6.97 4.39
C MET A 64 14.84 5.69 4.62
N PRO A 65 15.89 5.74 5.45
CA PRO A 65 16.83 4.63 5.64
C PRO A 65 16.30 3.67 6.72
N SER A 66 15.02 3.29 6.63
CA SER A 66 14.38 2.32 7.53
C SER A 66 15.19 1.02 7.57
N ASN A 67 15.27 0.38 8.74
CA ASN A 67 16.10 -0.81 8.91
C ASN A 67 15.28 -2.10 8.93
N GLY A 68 15.87 -3.19 8.42
CA GLY A 68 15.19 -4.47 8.27
C GLY A 68 15.09 -5.28 9.55
N GLN A 69 15.48 -4.73 10.71
CA GLN A 69 15.55 -5.48 11.96
C GLN A 69 14.60 -4.94 13.05
N TYR A 70 14.32 -3.64 13.06
CA TYR A 70 13.55 -3.01 14.13
C TYR A 70 12.53 -1.98 13.62
N TRP A 71 12.69 -1.46 12.40
CA TRP A 71 11.93 -0.34 11.88
C TRP A 71 11.47 -0.59 10.44
N HIS A 72 10.82 -1.72 10.21
CA HIS A 72 10.13 -1.97 8.94
C HIS A 72 9.10 -0.88 8.69
N GLU A 73 9.23 -0.18 7.58
CA GLU A 73 8.19 0.74 7.14
C GLU A 73 7.01 -0.06 6.61
N THR A 74 5.81 0.23 7.10
CA THR A 74 4.62 -0.56 6.76
C THR A 74 4.08 -0.22 5.38
N PHE A 75 3.87 1.08 5.12
CA PHE A 75 3.38 1.55 3.83
C PHE A 75 4.13 2.77 3.34
N GLY A 76 4.81 3.54 4.18
CA GLY A 76 5.69 4.61 3.71
C GLY A 76 4.95 5.83 3.18
N ILE A 77 3.90 6.29 3.87
CA ILE A 77 3.15 7.51 3.50
C ILE A 77 4.10 8.72 3.32
N VAL A 78 5.15 8.83 4.14
CA VAL A 78 6.15 9.89 4.02
C VAL A 78 6.90 9.86 2.68
N SER A 79 7.13 8.68 2.09
CA SER A 79 7.72 8.52 0.75
C SER A 79 6.81 9.12 -0.31
N ILE A 80 5.51 8.85 -0.22
CA ILE A 80 4.49 9.38 -1.12
C ILE A 80 4.40 10.91 -0.99
N GLU A 81 4.33 11.42 0.25
CA GLU A 81 4.26 12.86 0.53
C GLU A 81 5.49 13.62 0.00
N ALA A 82 6.68 13.04 0.12
CA ALA A 82 7.92 13.62 -0.42
C ALA A 82 7.89 13.71 -1.95
N GLN A 83 7.47 12.64 -2.63
CA GLN A 83 7.35 12.63 -4.09
C GLN A 83 6.27 13.61 -4.59
N HIS A 84 5.15 13.72 -3.87
CA HIS A 84 4.10 14.72 -4.16
C HIS A 84 4.63 16.15 -3.99
N SER A 85 5.52 16.36 -3.02
CA SER A 85 6.19 17.64 -2.76
C SER A 85 7.27 17.96 -3.79
N GLY A 86 7.63 17.01 -4.66
CA GLY A 86 8.63 17.18 -5.73
C GLY A 86 10.04 16.75 -5.37
N CYS A 87 10.23 16.13 -4.21
CA CYS A 87 11.51 15.57 -3.82
C CYS A 87 11.77 14.26 -4.57
N ARG A 88 13.05 13.95 -4.79
CA ARG A 88 13.46 12.55 -4.96
C ARG A 88 13.40 11.85 -3.61
N VAL A 89 13.15 10.56 -3.62
CA VAL A 89 13.18 9.74 -2.40
C VAL A 89 14.25 8.68 -2.54
N VAL A 90 15.14 8.59 -1.55
CA VAL A 90 16.08 7.48 -1.41
C VAL A 90 15.64 6.67 -0.20
N ALA A 91 15.17 5.45 -0.41
CA ALA A 91 14.57 4.62 0.63
C ALA A 91 15.14 3.20 0.64
N SER A 92 15.09 2.54 1.78
CA SER A 92 15.45 1.12 1.88
C SER A 92 14.50 0.24 1.07
N ASP A 93 15.03 -0.76 0.37
CA ASP A 93 14.29 -1.85 -0.29
C ASP A 93 13.78 -2.85 0.76
N ASP A 94 12.83 -2.40 1.60
CA ASP A 94 12.29 -3.17 2.72
C ASP A 94 10.85 -2.74 3.06
N GLY A 95 10.08 -3.67 3.62
CA GLY A 95 8.71 -3.41 4.06
C GLY A 95 7.81 -2.99 2.90
N GLY A 96 6.98 -1.97 3.13
CA GLY A 96 6.06 -1.40 2.13
C GLY A 96 6.64 -0.25 1.31
N LEU A 97 7.93 0.08 1.46
CA LEU A 97 8.56 1.18 0.72
C LEU A 97 8.61 0.93 -0.80
N PRO A 98 8.91 -0.29 -1.30
CA PRO A 98 8.93 -0.56 -2.74
C PRO A 98 7.59 -0.28 -3.44
N GLU A 99 6.47 -0.35 -2.71
CA GLU A 99 5.12 -0.07 -3.21
C GLU A 99 4.78 1.42 -3.30
N THR A 100 5.65 2.32 -2.82
CA THR A 100 5.40 3.77 -2.75
C THR A 100 5.84 4.56 -3.98
N ASP A 101 6.36 3.91 -5.01
CA ASP A 101 6.90 4.61 -6.16
C ASP A 101 5.83 5.41 -6.93
N CYS A 102 5.96 6.74 -6.89
CA CYS A 102 5.16 7.69 -7.65
C CYS A 102 5.97 8.28 -8.82
N GLY A 103 7.11 7.67 -9.13
CA GLY A 103 8.02 7.97 -10.24
C GLY A 103 9.37 8.52 -9.80
N ALA A 104 9.57 8.86 -8.52
CA ALA A 104 10.78 9.53 -8.02
C ALA A 104 11.44 8.80 -6.84
N LEU A 105 11.20 7.49 -6.73
CA LEU A 105 11.77 6.62 -5.70
C LEU A 105 13.01 5.88 -6.20
N ASP A 106 14.07 5.89 -5.39
CA ASP A 106 15.27 5.07 -5.56
C ASP A 106 15.43 4.17 -4.34
N LEU A 107 15.46 2.86 -4.59
CA LEU A 107 15.60 1.85 -3.56
C LEU A 107 17.08 1.48 -3.36
N ILE A 108 17.51 1.45 -2.10
CA ILE A 108 18.86 1.05 -1.69
C ILE A 108 18.81 -0.17 -0.78
N ALA A 109 19.90 -0.94 -0.75
CA ALA A 109 20.00 -2.07 0.16
C ALA A 109 19.85 -1.61 1.62
N PRO A 110 18.93 -2.22 2.41
CA PRO A 110 18.75 -1.87 3.81
C PRO A 110 20.03 -2.15 4.62
N ASP A 111 20.18 -1.43 5.74
CA ASP A 111 21.31 -1.59 6.67
C ASP A 111 22.70 -1.38 6.05
N ASN A 112 22.77 -0.65 4.92
CA ASN A 112 24.00 -0.38 4.18
C ASN A 112 24.22 1.13 4.00
N SER A 113 25.08 1.70 4.85
CA SER A 113 25.39 3.14 4.82
C SER A 113 26.16 3.58 3.57
N GLU A 114 26.90 2.68 2.92
CA GLU A 114 27.58 2.96 1.65
C GLU A 114 26.58 3.04 0.50
N ALA A 115 25.63 2.11 0.43
CA ALA A 115 24.54 2.17 -0.56
C ALA A 115 23.70 3.44 -0.37
N LEU A 116 23.41 3.81 0.89
CA LEU A 116 22.70 5.04 1.21
C LEU A 116 23.43 6.30 0.71
N ALA A 117 24.75 6.40 0.97
CA ALA A 117 25.54 7.53 0.53
C ALA A 117 25.56 7.67 -1.00
N HIS A 118 25.75 6.57 -1.72
CA HIS A 118 25.70 6.57 -3.19
C HIS A 118 24.31 6.95 -3.72
N GLY A 119 23.24 6.38 -3.14
CA GLY A 119 21.87 6.69 -3.55
C GLY A 119 21.54 8.19 -3.41
N ILE A 120 21.98 8.83 -2.32
CA ILE A 120 21.83 10.28 -2.13
C ILE A 120 22.56 11.07 -3.22
N LEU A 121 23.82 10.72 -3.51
CA LEU A 121 24.61 11.41 -4.53
C LEU A 121 24.02 11.21 -5.94
N GLU A 122 23.55 10.02 -6.27
CA GLU A 122 22.90 9.72 -7.54
C GLU A 122 21.56 10.44 -7.70
N ALA A 123 20.79 10.60 -6.61
CA ALA A 123 19.58 11.40 -6.59
C ALA A 123 19.89 12.87 -6.87
N LEU A 124 20.87 13.45 -6.18
CA LEU A 124 21.28 14.83 -6.39
C LEU A 124 21.82 15.06 -7.81
N ALA A 125 22.62 14.13 -8.34
CA ALA A 125 23.17 14.21 -9.70
C ALA A 125 22.09 14.25 -10.80
N ARG A 126 20.92 13.65 -10.56
CA ARG A 126 19.77 13.71 -11.47
C ARG A 126 18.98 15.03 -11.38
N GLY A 127 19.27 15.88 -10.40
CA GLY A 127 18.63 17.18 -10.21
C GLY A 127 17.13 17.10 -9.88
N ALA A 128 16.44 18.24 -9.94
CA ALA A 128 15.03 18.35 -9.58
C ALA A 128 14.11 17.40 -10.38
N VAL A 129 13.04 16.94 -9.74
CA VAL A 129 11.98 16.14 -10.40
C VAL A 129 11.25 17.02 -11.42
N PRO A 130 11.10 16.61 -12.69
CA PRO A 130 10.40 17.39 -13.71
C PRO A 130 8.95 17.69 -13.31
N ASP A 131 8.44 18.88 -13.66
CA ASP A 131 7.07 19.30 -13.31
C ASP A 131 5.99 18.32 -13.78
N ALA A 132 6.15 17.74 -14.97
CA ALA A 132 5.21 16.76 -15.50
C ALA A 132 5.17 15.48 -14.64
N GLN A 133 6.31 15.06 -14.12
CA GLN A 133 6.44 13.91 -13.24
C GLN A 133 5.88 14.21 -11.85
N ARG A 134 6.16 15.40 -11.29
CA ARG A 134 5.54 15.86 -10.03
C ARG A 134 4.02 15.92 -10.14
N ALA A 135 3.51 16.47 -11.25
CA ALA A 135 2.07 16.52 -11.50
C ALA A 135 1.44 15.13 -11.65
N ALA A 136 2.20 14.15 -12.15
CA ALA A 136 1.77 12.75 -12.21
C ALA A 136 1.75 12.10 -10.82
N ALA A 137 2.82 12.29 -10.03
CA ALA A 137 2.91 11.80 -8.66
C ALA A 137 1.71 12.28 -7.82
N ALA A 138 1.35 13.57 -7.90
CA ALA A 138 0.22 14.15 -7.16
C ALA A 138 -1.16 13.53 -7.47
N ARG A 139 -1.28 12.67 -8.48
CA ARG A 139 -2.51 11.93 -8.80
C ARG A 139 -2.49 10.48 -8.29
N SER A 140 -1.39 10.04 -7.71
CA SER A 140 -1.24 8.72 -7.10
C SER A 140 -1.59 8.78 -5.61
N PHE A 141 -2.07 7.65 -5.06
CA PHE A 141 -2.29 7.47 -3.62
C PHE A 141 -3.03 8.62 -2.91
N THR A 142 -3.99 9.23 -3.59
CA THR A 142 -4.77 10.33 -3.00
C THR A 142 -5.78 9.78 -2.00
N VAL A 143 -6.07 10.55 -0.95
CA VAL A 143 -7.09 10.19 0.05
C VAL A 143 -8.45 9.96 -0.61
N SER A 144 -8.81 10.74 -1.63
CA SER A 144 -10.08 10.54 -2.38
C SER A 144 -10.12 9.16 -3.03
N GLN A 145 -9.05 8.74 -3.71
CA GLN A 145 -8.98 7.41 -4.32
C GLN A 145 -9.15 6.31 -3.28
N SER A 146 -8.47 6.42 -2.13
CA SER A 146 -8.60 5.43 -1.05
C SER A 146 -10.03 5.36 -0.51
N VAL A 147 -10.70 6.51 -0.32
CA VAL A 147 -12.09 6.57 0.15
C VAL A 147 -13.04 6.00 -0.91
N ASP A 148 -12.89 6.41 -2.16
CA ASP A 148 -13.74 5.97 -3.27
C ASP A 148 -13.64 4.45 -3.49
N GLN A 149 -12.43 3.90 -3.42
CA GLN A 149 -12.20 2.45 -3.51
C GLN A 149 -12.80 1.71 -2.32
N LEU A 150 -12.61 2.20 -1.09
CA LEU A 150 -13.22 1.59 0.09
C LEU A 150 -14.75 1.59 0.00
N LEU A 151 -15.34 2.71 -0.41
CA LEU A 151 -16.79 2.82 -0.59
C LEU A 151 -17.30 1.92 -1.71
N ALA A 152 -16.53 1.71 -2.79
CA ALA A 152 -16.88 0.76 -3.83
C ALA A 152 -16.98 -0.66 -3.26
N VAL A 153 -15.96 -1.12 -2.53
CA VAL A 153 -15.94 -2.44 -1.87
C VAL A 153 -17.10 -2.61 -0.89
N LEU A 154 -17.39 -1.59 -0.08
CA LEU A 154 -18.49 -1.65 0.90
C LEU A 154 -19.89 -1.67 0.26
N ARG A 155 -20.02 -1.19 -0.99
CA ARG A 155 -21.28 -1.22 -1.74
C ARG A 155 -21.47 -2.53 -2.51
N GLU A 156 -20.42 -3.32 -2.68
CA GLU A 156 -20.54 -4.61 -3.35
C GLU A 156 -21.43 -5.56 -2.53
N PRO A 157 -22.34 -6.32 -3.17
CA PRO A 157 -23.09 -7.35 -2.48
C PRO A 157 -22.11 -8.33 -1.83
N SER A 158 -22.12 -8.39 -0.49
CA SER A 158 -21.28 -9.35 0.22
C SER A 158 -21.83 -10.75 0.03
N ALA A 159 -20.97 -11.70 -0.36
CA ALA A 159 -21.30 -13.11 -0.21
C ALA A 159 -21.61 -13.40 1.27
N PRO A 160 -22.51 -14.36 1.56
CA PRO A 160 -22.73 -14.77 2.94
C PRO A 160 -21.41 -15.25 3.53
N THR A 161 -21.07 -14.67 4.68
CA THR A 161 -19.86 -15.02 5.41
C THR A 161 -19.96 -16.46 5.93
N PRO A 162 -18.83 -17.16 6.18
CA PRO A 162 -18.88 -18.46 6.84
C PRO A 162 -19.67 -18.43 8.15
N TRP A 163 -19.59 -17.31 8.89
CA TRP A 163 -20.36 -17.09 10.11
C TRP A 163 -21.87 -17.03 9.86
N SER A 164 -22.33 -16.25 8.87
CA SER A 164 -23.75 -16.14 8.56
C SER A 164 -24.32 -17.47 8.06
N ILE A 165 -23.55 -18.23 7.27
CA ILE A 165 -23.94 -19.58 6.85
C ILE A 165 -24.11 -20.52 8.05
N VAL A 166 -23.21 -20.49 9.03
CA VAL A 166 -23.37 -21.32 10.24
C VAL A 166 -24.64 -20.94 11.00
N GLN A 167 -24.94 -19.65 11.15
CA GLN A 167 -26.17 -19.20 11.81
C GLN A 167 -27.42 -19.67 11.06
N GLU A 168 -27.44 -19.55 9.73
CA GLU A 168 -28.55 -20.03 8.89
C GLU A 168 -28.73 -21.55 8.99
N LEU A 169 -27.64 -22.32 9.04
CA LEU A 169 -27.69 -23.78 9.22
C LEU A 169 -28.19 -24.17 10.61
N GLU A 170 -27.77 -23.46 11.67
CA GLU A 170 -28.25 -23.69 13.03
C GLU A 170 -29.75 -23.38 13.15
N GLU A 171 -30.24 -22.33 12.48
CA GLU A 171 -31.66 -22.02 12.39
C GLU A 171 -32.42 -23.11 11.64
N LEU A 172 -31.91 -23.56 10.49
CA LEU A 172 -32.49 -24.64 9.68
C LEU A 172 -32.65 -25.94 10.49
N VAL A 173 -31.66 -26.31 11.31
CA VAL A 173 -31.73 -27.50 12.18
C VAL A 173 -32.81 -27.38 13.25
N ARG A 174 -33.16 -26.17 13.69
CA ARG A 174 -34.21 -25.93 14.69
C ARG A 174 -35.62 -25.90 14.10
N LEU A 175 -35.76 -25.79 12.78
CA LEU A 175 -37.07 -25.81 12.13
C LEU A 175 -37.72 -27.18 12.29
N PRO A 176 -39.05 -27.25 12.50
CA PRO A 176 -39.76 -28.52 12.58
C PRO A 176 -39.64 -29.26 11.24
N SER A 177 -39.53 -30.59 11.31
CA SER A 177 -39.56 -31.42 10.11
C SER A 177 -40.81 -31.13 9.29
N PRO A 178 -40.70 -31.01 7.95
CA PRO A 178 -41.86 -30.78 7.11
C PRO A 178 -42.86 -31.93 7.27
N ASP A 179 -44.15 -31.57 7.23
CA ASP A 179 -45.24 -32.53 7.36
C ASP A 179 -45.20 -33.50 6.18
N THR A 180 -44.93 -34.78 6.46
CA THR A 180 -44.71 -35.82 5.44
C THR A 180 -46.02 -36.41 4.91
N THR A 181 -47.16 -35.80 5.22
CA THR A 181 -48.45 -36.22 4.68
C THR A 181 -48.42 -36.21 3.15
N PRO A 182 -48.58 -37.37 2.48
CA PRO A 182 -48.51 -37.43 1.03
C PRO A 182 -49.58 -36.54 0.42
N ARG A 183 -49.17 -35.50 -0.34
CA ARG A 183 -50.12 -34.76 -1.17
C ARG A 183 -50.68 -35.70 -2.24
N PRO A 184 -52.01 -35.82 -2.40
CA PRO A 184 -52.57 -36.66 -3.44
C PRO A 184 -52.09 -36.17 -4.80
N VAL A 185 -51.40 -37.04 -5.53
CA VAL A 185 -50.97 -36.77 -6.91
C VAL A 185 -52.21 -36.90 -7.80
N PRO A 186 -52.62 -35.87 -8.55
CA PRO A 186 -53.72 -36.00 -9.48
C PRO A 186 -53.33 -36.97 -10.59
N VAL A 187 -53.99 -38.12 -10.64
CA VAL A 187 -53.82 -39.11 -11.72
C VAL A 187 -54.38 -38.50 -13.00
N ARG A 188 -53.49 -38.07 -13.91
CA ARG A 188 -53.89 -37.65 -15.25
C ARG A 188 -54.17 -38.92 -16.07
N ALA A 189 -55.44 -39.23 -16.31
CA ALA A 189 -55.83 -40.32 -17.19
C ALA A 189 -55.25 -40.06 -18.60
N LEU A 190 -54.32 -40.90 -19.05
CA LEU A 190 -53.87 -40.92 -20.44
C LEU A 190 -55.04 -41.46 -21.29
N ALA A 191 -55.83 -40.54 -21.86
CA ALA A 191 -56.78 -40.88 -22.91
C ALA A 191 -56.01 -41.43 -24.12
N GLY A 192 -56.54 -42.52 -24.68
CA GLY A 192 -55.81 -43.44 -25.55
C GLY A 192 -55.10 -42.81 -26.73
N MET A 193 -53.84 -43.20 -26.92
CA MET A 193 -53.17 -43.09 -28.20
C MET A 193 -53.30 -44.42 -28.95
N PRO A 194 -53.65 -44.42 -30.25
CA PRO A 194 -53.76 -45.65 -31.02
C PRO A 194 -52.38 -46.25 -31.29
N VAL A 195 -52.27 -47.56 -31.13
CA VAL A 195 -51.08 -48.36 -31.45
C VAL A 195 -50.91 -48.41 -32.97
N PRO A 196 -49.75 -48.05 -33.56
CA PRO A 196 -49.55 -48.18 -35.00
C PRO A 196 -49.31 -49.65 -35.37
N SER A 197 -50.06 -50.14 -36.36
CA SER A 197 -49.87 -51.47 -36.95
C SER A 197 -48.62 -51.52 -37.83
N VAL A 198 -47.79 -52.52 -37.60
CA VAL A 198 -46.61 -52.88 -38.41
C VAL A 198 -47.03 -53.25 -39.83
N ARG A 199 -46.35 -52.70 -40.85
CA ARG A 199 -46.28 -53.30 -42.20
C ARG A 199 -44.83 -53.66 -42.52
N ALA A 200 -44.67 -54.89 -43.00
CA ALA A 200 -43.42 -55.52 -43.41
C ALA A 200 -43.07 -55.23 -44.88
N GLY A 201 -41.76 -55.16 -45.18
CA GLY A 201 -41.16 -55.23 -46.53
C GLY A 201 -41.25 -53.93 -47.35
N GLU A 202 -40.28 -53.53 -48.18
CA GLU A 202 -39.15 -54.21 -48.79
C GLU A 202 -38.11 -53.20 -49.32
N MET A 203 -36.88 -53.72 -49.45
CA MET A 203 -35.65 -53.28 -50.11
C MET A 203 -35.70 -52.19 -51.19
N ALA A 204 -34.83 -51.18 -51.06
CA ALA A 204 -33.65 -50.94 -51.91
C ALA A 204 -32.89 -49.70 -51.41
#